data_AF-A0A6J4I9K2-F1
#
_entry.id   AF-A0A6J4I9K2-F1
#
_cell.length_a   1.000
_cell.length_b   1.000
_cell.length_c   1.000
_cell.angle_alpha   90.00
_cell.angle_beta   90.00
_cell.angle_gamma   90.00
#
_symmetry.space_group_name_H-M   'P 1'
#
loop_
_entity.id
_entity.type
_entity.pdbx_description
1 polymer ?
#
loop_
_entity_poly.entity_id
_entity_poly.type
_entity_poly.pdbx_seq_one_letter_code
_entity_poly.pdbx_strand_id
1 'polypeptide(L)'
;MRLRLVALTVAGLALSGACGSDAPSDTSSSPASVGEDGRPDCARARPCEVSREQFGDRWPFTVNRGVLRCEIVAPTDDPILDSRKALLLEANGKTYALNFPAVRVAAEKGWQPGEEILPDDGPSATGFLLFGTRTCP
;
A
#
# COMPACT_ATOMS: atom_id res chain seq x y z
N MET A 1 -44.59 -26.32 12.11
CA MET A 1 -44.41 -27.04 13.38
C MET A 1 -43.75 -28.39 13.08
N ARG A 2 -42.45 -28.55 13.37
CA ARG A 2 -41.75 -29.82 13.68
C ARG A 2 -40.27 -29.50 13.90
N LEU A 3 -39.92 -29.43 15.19
CA LEU A 3 -38.55 -29.42 15.70
C LEU A 3 -37.82 -30.69 15.27
N ARG A 4 -36.53 -30.57 14.95
CA ARG A 4 -35.57 -31.66 15.20
C ARG A 4 -34.34 -31.09 15.89
N LEU A 5 -34.37 -31.24 17.20
CA LEU A 5 -33.24 -31.20 18.11
C LEU A 5 -32.45 -32.50 17.91
N VAL A 6 -31.14 -32.43 17.68
CA VAL A 6 -30.24 -33.57 17.89
C VAL A 6 -29.03 -33.05 18.65
N ALA A 7 -29.04 -33.32 19.95
CA ALA A 7 -27.87 -33.26 20.80
C ALA A 7 -27.26 -34.67 20.84
N LEU A 8 -25.95 -34.77 20.68
CA LEU A 8 -25.20 -35.93 21.14
C LEU A 8 -23.78 -35.51 21.51
N THR A 9 -23.57 -35.50 22.82
CA THR A 9 -22.33 -35.36 23.56
C THR A 9 -21.52 -36.65 23.43
N VAL A 10 -20.22 -36.56 23.16
CA VAL A 10 -19.26 -37.62 23.52
C VAL A 10 -18.02 -37.01 24.14
N ALA A 11 -17.65 -37.61 25.27
CA ALA A 11 -16.60 -37.25 26.20
C ALA A 11 -15.18 -37.47 25.63
N GLY A 12 -14.22 -36.87 26.33
CA GLY A 12 -12.86 -36.70 25.89
C GLY A 12 -11.96 -37.94 25.93
N LEU A 13 -10.75 -37.72 25.42
CA LEU A 13 -9.56 -38.51 25.69
C LEU A 13 -8.39 -37.52 25.76
N ALA A 14 -7.82 -37.40 26.95
CA ALA A 14 -6.54 -36.77 27.19
C ALA A 14 -5.44 -37.67 26.60
N LEU A 15 -4.59 -37.10 25.75
CA LEU A 15 -3.32 -37.69 25.34
C LEU A 15 -2.25 -36.63 25.50
N SER A 16 -1.44 -36.84 26.53
CA SER A 16 -0.13 -36.25 26.73
C SER A 16 0.75 -36.50 25.50
N GLY A 17 1.41 -35.48 24.98
CA GLY A 17 2.30 -35.66 23.83
C GLY A 17 3.11 -34.42 23.48
N ALA A 18 4.40 -34.49 23.82
CA ALA A 18 5.53 -33.80 23.21
C ALA A 18 5.58 -32.26 23.26
N CYS A 19 6.54 -31.80 24.05
CA CYS A 19 7.31 -30.59 23.81
C CYS A 19 7.76 -30.49 22.34
N GLY A 20 7.19 -29.53 21.62
CA GLY A 20 7.68 -29.03 20.34
C GLY A 20 7.57 -27.53 20.38
N SER A 21 8.59 -26.87 20.95
CA SER A 21 8.74 -25.42 20.88
C SER A 21 9.17 -25.04 19.47
N ASP A 22 8.29 -25.22 18.49
CA ASP A 22 8.43 -24.54 17.21
C ASP A 22 7.99 -23.10 17.43
N ALA A 23 8.98 -22.30 17.81
CA ALA A 23 8.89 -20.85 17.73
C ALA A 23 8.43 -20.50 16.31
N PRO A 24 7.40 -19.64 16.13
CA PRO A 24 7.18 -19.04 14.83
C PRO A 24 8.49 -18.33 14.48
N SER A 25 9.13 -18.79 13.41
CA SER A 25 10.26 -18.10 12.81
C SER A 25 9.86 -16.64 12.69
N ASP A 26 10.61 -15.78 13.36
CA ASP A 26 10.57 -14.34 13.18
C ASP A 26 10.52 -14.10 11.68
N THR A 27 9.32 -13.83 11.18
CA THR A 27 9.18 -13.14 9.90
C THR A 27 9.62 -11.74 10.23
N SER A 28 10.94 -11.59 10.18
CA SER A 28 11.68 -10.36 10.14
C SER A 28 11.06 -9.57 9.00
N SER A 29 9.99 -8.86 9.36
CA SER A 29 9.35 -7.83 8.57
C SER A 29 10.41 -6.76 8.52
N SER A 30 11.36 -6.95 7.61
CA SER A 30 12.48 -6.06 7.41
C SER A 30 11.85 -4.69 7.20
N PRO A 31 12.06 -3.73 8.11
CA PRO A 31 11.55 -2.38 7.91
C PRO A 31 12.12 -1.93 6.57
N ALA A 32 11.25 -1.39 5.71
CA ALA A 32 11.55 -1.01 4.33
C ALA A 32 13.01 -0.59 4.19
N SER A 33 13.78 -1.37 3.42
CA SER A 33 15.22 -1.20 3.27
C SER A 33 15.53 0.26 2.98
N VAL A 34 16.01 0.96 4.00
CA VAL A 34 16.45 2.33 3.87
C VAL A 34 17.73 2.25 3.04
N GLY A 35 17.74 2.86 1.86
CA GLY A 35 18.94 2.93 1.03
C GLY A 35 20.08 3.63 1.78
N GLU A 36 21.32 3.44 1.32
CA GLU A 36 22.53 4.00 1.95
C GLU A 36 22.46 5.51 2.23
N ASP A 37 21.59 6.25 1.51
CA ASP A 37 21.37 7.69 1.67
C ASP A 37 20.29 8.07 2.71
N GLY A 38 19.74 7.11 3.46
CA GLY A 38 18.64 7.36 4.39
C GLY A 38 17.26 7.52 3.72
N ARG A 39 17.16 7.31 2.41
CA ARG A 39 15.90 7.38 1.65
C ARG A 39 15.31 5.99 1.45
N PRO A 40 13.97 5.81 1.45
CA PRO A 40 13.36 4.51 1.21
C PRO A 40 13.73 4.00 -0.20
N ASP A 41 14.28 2.78 -0.31
CA ASP A 41 14.50 2.11 -1.59
C ASP A 41 13.17 1.55 -2.14
N CYS A 42 12.30 2.48 -2.56
CA CYS A 42 11.02 2.15 -3.17
C CYS A 42 11.15 1.48 -4.54
N ALA A 43 12.36 1.42 -5.12
CA ALA A 43 12.56 0.77 -6.42
C ALA A 43 12.47 -0.76 -6.33
N ARG A 44 12.73 -1.33 -5.15
CA ARG A 44 12.75 -2.79 -4.93
C ARG A 44 11.65 -3.28 -3.98
N ALA A 45 11.21 -2.45 -3.03
CA ALA A 45 10.15 -2.81 -2.09
C ALA A 45 8.78 -2.31 -2.58
N ARG A 46 7.91 -3.26 -2.98
CA ARG A 46 6.48 -2.99 -3.22
C ARG A 46 5.66 -3.81 -2.22
N PRO A 47 4.79 -3.18 -1.42
CA PRO A 47 4.47 -1.74 -1.36
C PRO A 47 5.56 -0.88 -0.67
N CYS A 48 5.67 0.41 -1.03
CA CYS A 48 6.67 1.32 -0.43
C CYS A 48 6.03 2.27 0.58
N GLU A 49 6.44 2.18 1.85
CA GLU A 49 6.02 3.13 2.88
C GLU A 49 6.80 4.43 2.77
N VAL A 50 6.09 5.56 2.79
CA VAL A 50 6.65 6.90 2.72
C VAL A 50 6.07 7.80 3.80
N SER A 51 6.86 8.72 4.34
CA SER A 51 6.39 9.63 5.38
C SER A 51 7.01 11.02 5.32
N ARG A 52 6.36 11.98 5.98
CA ARG A 52 6.86 13.35 6.12
C ARG A 52 8.24 13.37 6.77
N GLU A 53 8.50 12.52 7.75
CA GLU A 53 9.79 12.46 8.45
C GLU A 53 10.94 12.09 7.49
N GLN A 54 10.67 11.24 6.50
CA GLN A 54 11.68 10.83 5.51
C GLN A 54 11.95 11.91 4.46
N PHE A 55 10.93 12.68 4.07
CA PHE A 55 11.02 13.66 2.99
C PHE A 55 11.24 15.11 3.48
N GLY A 56 10.98 15.37 4.76
CA GLY A 56 11.02 16.70 5.36
C GLY A 56 10.13 17.69 4.60
N ASP A 57 10.66 18.87 4.32
CA ASP A 57 9.95 19.94 3.61
C ASP A 57 9.56 19.59 2.17
N ARG A 58 10.10 18.50 1.62
CA ARG A 58 9.74 18.01 0.27
C ARG A 58 8.49 17.14 0.27
N TRP A 59 7.93 16.85 1.44
CA TRP A 59 6.69 16.11 1.57
C TRP A 59 5.50 17.01 1.19
N PRO A 60 4.78 16.73 0.08
CA PRO A 60 3.77 17.65 -0.41
C PRO A 60 2.39 17.40 0.19
N PHE A 61 2.21 16.40 1.06
CA PHE A 61 0.89 15.96 1.51
C PHE A 61 0.55 16.42 2.92
N THR A 62 -0.74 16.63 3.18
CA THR A 62 -1.28 16.97 4.51
C THR A 62 -1.24 15.77 5.46
N VAL A 63 -1.42 14.55 4.94
CA VAL A 63 -1.23 13.30 5.69
C VAL A 63 0.24 13.11 6.08
N ASN A 64 0.53 12.55 7.26
CA ASN A 64 1.91 12.40 7.74
C ASN A 64 2.65 11.21 7.12
N ARG A 65 1.93 10.16 6.70
CA ARG A 65 2.51 8.96 6.10
C ARG A 65 1.51 8.27 5.19
N GLY A 66 2.01 7.44 4.30
CA GLY A 66 1.18 6.56 3.48
C GLY A 66 1.99 5.50 2.78
N VAL A 67 1.28 4.65 2.04
CA VAL A 67 1.87 3.56 1.29
C VAL A 67 1.74 3.88 -0.20
N LEU A 68 2.87 4.04 -0.89
CA LEU A 68 2.89 4.15 -2.34
C LEU A 68 2.66 2.79 -2.97
N ARG A 69 1.69 2.77 -3.88
CA ARG A 69 1.37 1.60 -4.70
C ARG A 69 1.36 2.00 -6.15
N CYS A 70 1.64 1.02 -7.01
CA CYS A 70 1.43 1.20 -8.42
C CYS A 70 0.55 0.11 -9.01
N GLU A 71 -0.42 0.52 -9.81
CA GLU A 71 -1.41 -0.35 -10.44
C GLU A 71 -1.41 -0.11 -11.96
N ILE A 72 -1.50 -1.18 -12.74
CA ILE A 72 -1.70 -1.06 -14.19
C ILE A 72 -3.19 -0.82 -14.43
N VAL A 73 -3.57 0.35 -14.94
CA VAL A 73 -4.99 0.71 -15.10
C VAL A 73 -5.51 0.56 -16.52
N ALA A 74 -4.63 0.33 -17.50
CA ALA A 74 -5.03 -0.12 -18.82
C ALA A 74 -3.91 -0.98 -19.42
N PRO A 75 -4.17 -2.21 -19.84
CA PRO A 75 -3.35 -2.84 -20.87
C PRO A 75 -3.56 -2.04 -22.16
N THR A 76 -2.47 -1.66 -22.82
CA THR A 76 -2.54 -1.05 -24.14
C THR A 76 -1.95 -2.02 -25.15
N ASP A 77 -2.60 -2.17 -26.31
CA ASP A 77 -2.03 -2.90 -27.45
C ASP A 77 -0.86 -2.13 -28.10
N ASP A 78 -0.59 -0.91 -27.63
CA ASP A 78 0.55 -0.08 -28.02
C ASP A 78 1.75 -0.35 -27.08
N PRO A 79 2.83 -0.96 -27.58
CA PRO A 79 4.02 -1.28 -26.80
C PRO A 79 4.87 -0.06 -26.43
N ILE A 80 4.61 1.12 -27.02
CA ILE A 80 5.30 2.38 -26.68
C ILE A 80 4.60 3.08 -25.50
N LEU A 81 3.28 2.87 -25.37
CA LEU A 81 2.47 3.37 -24.27
C LEU A 81 2.24 2.31 -23.18
N ASP A 82 3.00 1.21 -23.27
CA ASP A 82 2.89 0.04 -22.42
C ASP A 82 2.95 0.49 -20.97
N SER A 83 1.79 0.33 -20.33
CA SER A 83 1.44 0.71 -18.98
C SER A 83 1.21 2.21 -18.71
N ARG A 84 -0.05 2.64 -18.88
CA ARG A 84 -0.62 3.72 -18.05
C ARG A 84 -0.66 3.25 -16.60
N LYS A 85 0.48 3.33 -15.90
CA LYS A 85 0.58 2.94 -14.50
C LYS A 85 0.01 4.05 -13.63
N ALA A 86 -0.96 3.70 -12.79
CA ALA A 86 -1.53 4.57 -11.78
C ALA A 86 -0.64 4.56 -10.54
N LEU A 87 -0.13 5.74 -10.19
CA LEU A 87 0.55 5.96 -8.92
C LEU A 87 -0.50 6.31 -7.87
N LEU A 88 -0.50 5.55 -6.77
CA LEU A 88 -1.49 5.67 -5.69
C LEU A 88 -0.78 5.90 -4.36
N LEU A 89 -1.40 6.67 -3.47
CA LEU A 89 -1.05 6.75 -2.06
C LEU A 89 -2.19 6.22 -1.21
N GLU A 90 -1.93 5.21 -0.37
CA GLU A 90 -2.89 4.75 0.62
C GLU A 90 -2.57 5.39 1.98
N ALA A 91 -3.52 6.15 2.53
CA ALA A 91 -3.39 6.81 3.82
C ALA A 91 -4.75 6.94 4.50
N ASN A 92 -4.81 6.75 5.81
CA ASN A 92 -6.02 6.87 6.62
C ASN A 92 -7.22 6.04 6.09
N GLY A 93 -6.95 4.85 5.55
CA GLY A 93 -7.96 3.96 4.99
C GLY A 93 -8.54 4.40 3.64
N LYS A 94 -7.96 5.42 3.01
CA LYS A 94 -8.33 5.93 1.68
C LYS A 94 -7.19 5.70 0.69
N THR A 95 -7.53 5.58 -0.59
CA THR A 95 -6.59 5.52 -1.72
C THR A 95 -6.70 6.80 -2.53
N TYR A 96 -5.59 7.51 -2.69
CA TYR A 96 -5.51 8.78 -3.42
C TYR A 96 -4.80 8.60 -4.76
N ALA A 97 -5.39 9.11 -5.83
CA ALA A 97 -4.85 9.10 -7.18
C ALA A 97 -3.81 10.20 -7.36
N LEU A 98 -2.54 9.85 -7.57
CA LEU A 98 -1.44 10.84 -7.60
C LEU A 98 -1.04 11.29 -9.00
N ASN A 99 -1.27 10.49 -10.04
CA ASN A 99 -0.87 10.83 -11.41
C ASN A 99 -2.05 10.80 -12.39
N PHE A 100 -1.86 11.37 -13.58
CA PHE A 100 -2.91 11.49 -14.58
C PHE A 100 -3.60 10.15 -14.94
N PRO A 101 -2.87 9.02 -15.15
CA PRO A 101 -3.50 7.71 -15.29
C PRO A 101 -4.43 7.33 -14.13
N ALA A 102 -4.00 7.53 -12.88
CA ALA A 102 -4.81 7.22 -11.71
C ALA A 102 -6.08 8.09 -11.65
N VAL A 103 -5.94 9.40 -11.89
CA VAL A 103 -7.05 10.36 -11.87
C VAL A 103 -8.12 9.98 -12.90
N ARG A 104 -7.70 9.56 -14.10
CA ARG A 104 -8.63 9.18 -15.18
C ARG A 104 -9.57 8.03 -14.83
N VAL A 105 -9.14 7.09 -13.98
CA VAL A 105 -9.95 5.92 -13.58
C VAL A 105 -10.40 6.00 -12.12
N ALA A 106 -10.09 7.09 -11.41
CA ALA A 106 -10.31 7.22 -9.97
C ALA A 106 -11.79 7.06 -9.62
N ALA A 107 -12.69 7.70 -10.37
CA ALA A 107 -14.13 7.62 -10.14
C ALA A 107 -14.67 6.18 -10.32
N GLU A 108 -14.18 5.44 -11.33
CA GLU A 108 -14.57 4.06 -11.60
C GLU A 108 -14.05 3.10 -10.50
N LYS A 109 -12.87 3.40 -9.95
CA LYS A 109 -12.19 2.58 -8.94
C LYS A 109 -12.54 2.96 -7.49
N GLY A 110 -13.28 4.06 -7.28
CA GLY A 110 -13.57 4.60 -5.95
C GLY A 110 -12.37 5.26 -5.25
N TRP A 111 -11.34 5.64 -6.01
CA TRP A 111 -10.18 6.36 -5.47
C TRP A 111 -10.51 7.84 -5.28
N GLN A 112 -9.91 8.44 -4.27
CA GLN A 112 -10.02 9.86 -3.98
C GLN A 112 -9.07 10.66 -4.88
N PRO A 113 -9.43 11.90 -5.26
CA PRO A 113 -8.52 12.81 -5.94
C PRO A 113 -7.30 13.11 -5.04
N GLY A 114 -6.10 13.18 -5.63
CA GLY A 114 -4.87 13.48 -4.89
C GLY A 114 -4.87 14.91 -4.32
N GLU A 115 -5.64 15.81 -4.91
CA GLU A 115 -5.81 17.19 -4.49
C GLU A 115 -6.38 17.32 -3.07
N GLU A 116 -7.18 16.34 -2.59
CA GLU A 116 -7.72 16.35 -1.22
C GLU A 116 -6.64 16.29 -0.13
N ILE A 117 -5.45 15.78 -0.46
CA ILE A 117 -4.33 15.66 0.47
C ILE A 117 -3.21 16.65 0.17
N LEU A 118 -3.42 17.60 -0.74
CA LEU A 118 -2.48 18.69 -0.98
C LEU A 118 -2.86 19.92 -0.14
N PRO A 119 -1.90 20.65 0.45
CA PRO A 119 -2.19 21.93 1.08
C PRO A 119 -2.54 22.97 0.01
N ASP A 120 -3.50 23.86 0.30
CA ASP A 120 -3.91 24.94 -0.60
C ASP A 120 -2.72 25.85 -1.00
N ASP A 121 -1.80 26.12 -0.06
CA ASP A 121 -0.58 26.93 -0.25
C ASP A 121 0.71 26.07 -0.13
N GLY A 122 0.64 24.80 -0.51
CA GLY A 122 1.71 23.82 -0.32
C GLY A 122 2.85 23.87 -1.36
N PRO A 123 4.00 23.24 -1.06
CA PRO A 123 5.01 22.99 -2.08
C PRO A 123 4.41 22.12 -3.20
N SER A 124 4.77 22.42 -4.45
CA SER A 124 4.25 21.69 -5.60
C SER A 124 4.53 20.18 -5.46
N ALA A 125 3.49 19.37 -5.63
CA ALA A 125 3.61 17.91 -5.67
C ALA A 125 4.51 17.41 -6.81
N THR A 126 4.82 18.26 -7.81
CA THR A 126 5.65 17.92 -8.98
C THR A 126 6.95 17.21 -8.59
N GLY A 127 7.67 17.69 -7.57
CA GLY A 127 8.93 17.07 -7.14
C GLY A 127 8.73 15.65 -6.59
N PHE A 128 7.64 15.42 -5.87
CA PHE A 128 7.28 14.11 -5.36
C PHE A 128 6.76 13.18 -6.47
N LEU A 129 6.02 13.69 -7.44
CA LEU A 129 5.53 12.91 -8.58
C LEU A 129 6.70 12.37 -9.43
N LEU A 130 7.79 13.13 -9.57
CA LEU A 130 9.03 12.66 -10.20
C LEU A 130 9.72 11.53 -9.42
N PHE A 131 9.57 11.51 -8.09
CA PHE A 131 10.01 10.36 -7.28
C PHE A 131 9.08 9.15 -7.50
N GLY A 132 7.78 9.41 -7.56
CA GLY A 132 6.75 8.40 -7.83
C GLY A 132 6.91 7.70 -9.18
N THR A 133 7.33 8.41 -10.24
CA THR A 133 7.62 7.79 -11.55
C THR A 133 8.82 6.86 -11.51
N ARG A 134 9.79 7.07 -10.61
CA ARG A 134 10.89 6.11 -10.40
C ARG A 134 10.49 4.91 -9.55
N THR A 135 9.51 5.11 -8.66
CA THR A 135 8.90 4.04 -7.86
C THR A 135 7.98 3.17 -8.72
N CYS A 136 7.38 3.79 -9.74
CA CYS A 136 6.58 3.16 -10.75
C CYS A 136 7.16 3.32 -12.17
N PRO A 137 8.32 2.67 -12.45
CA PRO A 137 8.85 2.57 -13.80
C PRO A 137 7.94 1.69 -14.64
#